data_AF-A0A1M7P9W4-F1
#
_entry.id   AF-A0A1M7P9W4-F1
#
_cell.length_a   1.000
_cell.length_b   1.000
_cell.length_c   1.000
_cell.angle_alpha   90.00
_cell.angle_beta   90.00
_cell.angle_gamma   90.00
#
_symmetry.space_group_name_H-M   'P 1'
#
loop_
_entity.id
_entity.type
_entity.pdbx_description
1 polymer ?
#
loop_
_entity_poly.entity_id
_entity_poly.type
_entity_poly.pdbx_seq_one_letter_code
_entity_poly.pdbx_strand_id
1 'polypeptide(L)'
;MSLETSTDTQDLQTDEIGGMLLAQVGNAYWLLEGEEHLDALLNGRDPYPTPVKCLRFSTASHLQSMMPEGQNTGQLWGVHPAIVERVKRRGELMVFTAPELG
;
A
#
# COMPACT_ATOMS: atom_id res chain seq x y z
N MET A 1 -31.43 20.07 -35.45
CA MET A 1 -30.30 19.26 -35.97
C MET A 1 -29.11 20.21 -36.02
N SER A 2 -28.05 20.12 -35.23
CA SER A 2 -27.39 19.01 -34.51
C SER A 2 -26.78 19.60 -33.22
N LEU A 3 -26.90 19.01 -32.03
CA LEU A 3 -26.06 17.95 -31.44
C LEU A 3 -24.55 18.09 -31.72
N GLU A 4 -23.82 18.71 -30.79
CA GLU A 4 -22.45 18.33 -30.43
C GLU A 4 -22.31 18.45 -28.90
N THR A 5 -22.73 17.39 -28.22
CA THR A 5 -22.22 17.00 -26.90
C THR A 5 -20.76 16.59 -27.07
N SER A 6 -19.84 17.27 -26.39
CA SER A 6 -18.51 16.72 -26.10
C SER A 6 -18.30 16.76 -24.60
N THR A 7 -18.84 15.70 -24.02
CA THR A 7 -18.50 15.06 -22.76
C THR A 7 -16.98 14.93 -22.61
N ASP A 8 -16.44 15.42 -21.51
CA ASP A 8 -15.99 14.59 -20.37
C ASP A 8 -14.87 15.32 -19.64
N THR A 9 -15.26 16.10 -18.63
CA THR A 9 -14.32 16.68 -17.67
C THR A 9 -13.81 15.53 -16.83
N GLN A 10 -12.57 15.13 -17.12
CA GLN A 10 -11.66 14.28 -16.35
C GLN A 10 -12.17 13.92 -14.95
N ASP A 11 -12.76 12.73 -14.85
CA ASP A 11 -12.93 12.04 -13.58
C ASP A 11 -11.55 11.47 -13.18
N LEU A 12 -10.77 12.28 -12.46
CA LEU A 12 -9.73 11.74 -11.59
C LEU A 12 -10.46 11.10 -10.41
N GLN A 13 -11.07 9.94 -10.65
CA GLN A 13 -11.53 9.03 -9.60
C GLN A 13 -10.26 8.64 -8.84
N THR A 14 -9.97 9.43 -7.81
CA THR A 14 -9.07 9.02 -6.75
C THR A 14 -9.87 7.95 -6.04
N ASP A 15 -9.70 6.73 -6.52
CA ASP A 15 -10.36 5.55 -6.04
C ASP A 15 -9.98 5.38 -4.57
N GLU A 16 -10.81 5.95 -3.69
CA GLU A 16 -10.77 5.79 -2.23
C GLU A 16 -11.26 4.39 -1.84
N ILE A 17 -11.00 3.37 -2.65
CA ILE A 17 -11.21 1.99 -2.25
C ILE A 17 -10.14 1.68 -1.20
N GLY A 18 -10.62 1.41 0.03
CA GLY A 18 -9.81 1.03 1.19
C GLY A 18 -8.58 0.24 0.77
N GLY A 19 -7.42 0.88 0.86
CA GLY A 19 -6.19 0.39 0.27
C GLY A 19 -5.40 -0.44 1.27
N MET A 20 -4.75 -1.50 0.80
CA MET A 20 -3.69 -2.11 1.60
C MET A 20 -2.43 -1.26 1.54
N LEU A 21 -1.90 -0.92 2.70
CA LEU A 21 -0.68 -0.17 2.85
C LEU A 21 0.37 -1.02 3.57
N LEU A 22 1.51 -1.23 2.92
CA LEU A 22 2.67 -1.89 3.49
C LEU A 22 3.75 -0.86 3.79
N ALA A 23 4.49 -1.05 4.88
CA ALA A 23 5.76 -0.40 5.13
C ALA A 23 6.90 -1.34 4.75
N GLN A 24 7.96 -0.82 4.14
CA GLN A 24 9.20 -1.52 3.85
C GLN A 24 10.37 -0.79 4.52
N VAL A 25 11.19 -1.53 5.28
CA VAL A 25 12.51 -1.08 5.74
C VAL A 25 13.52 -2.17 5.37
N GLY A 26 14.45 -1.87 4.46
CA GLY A 26 15.36 -2.88 3.92
C GLY A 26 14.60 -4.03 3.26
N ASN A 27 14.75 -5.25 3.79
CA ASN A 27 14.06 -6.46 3.31
C ASN A 27 12.89 -6.91 4.20
N ALA A 28 12.52 -6.10 5.19
CA ALA A 28 11.40 -6.36 6.09
C ALA A 28 10.18 -5.55 5.66
N TYR A 29 9.00 -6.17 5.79
CA TYR A 29 7.72 -5.59 5.42
C TYR A 29 6.72 -5.72 6.57
N TRP A 30 5.92 -4.69 6.76
CA TRP A 30 4.85 -4.65 7.75
C TRP A 30 3.57 -4.14 7.12
N LEU A 31 2.42 -4.64 7.59
CA LEU A 31 1.13 -4.08 7.23
C LEU A 31 0.83 -2.85 8.09
N LEU A 32 0.55 -1.72 7.45
CA LEU A 32 0.10 -0.49 8.10
C LEU A 32 -1.44 -0.40 8.09
N GLU A 33 -2.07 -0.74 6.96
CA GLU A 33 -3.52 -0.64 6.77
C GLU A 33 -4.06 -1.80 5.91
N GLY A 34 -5.33 -2.15 6.11
CA GLY A 34 -6.01 -3.21 5.35
C GLY A 34 -5.84 -4.61 5.95
N GLU A 35 -5.79 -4.74 7.27
CA GLU A 35 -5.70 -6.03 7.99
C GLU A 35 -6.81 -7.02 7.57
N GLU A 36 -8.01 -6.52 7.28
CA GLU A 36 -9.15 -7.32 6.79
C GLU A 36 -8.86 -8.05 5.47
N HIS A 37 -7.91 -7.56 4.67
CA HIS A 37 -7.49 -8.15 3.40
C HIS A 37 -6.16 -8.92 3.51
N LEU A 38 -5.53 -8.94 4.69
CA LEU A 38 -4.23 -9.58 4.89
C LEU A 38 -4.29 -11.08 4.58
N ASP A 39 -5.32 -11.80 5.03
CA ASP A 39 -5.45 -13.23 4.74
C ASP A 39 -5.56 -13.50 3.23
N ALA A 40 -6.36 -12.70 2.52
CA ALA A 40 -6.50 -12.76 1.07
C ALA A 40 -5.15 -12.50 0.37
N LEU A 41 -4.41 -11.47 0.81
CA LEU A 41 -3.07 -11.14 0.32
C LEU A 41 -2.06 -12.25 0.59
N LEU A 42 -2.09 -12.89 1.76
CA LEU A 42 -1.18 -13.99 2.11
C LEU A 42 -1.47 -15.23 1.27
N ASN A 43 -2.75 -15.59 1.14
CA ASN A 43 -3.17 -16.74 0.36
C ASN A 43 -3.13 -16.50 -1.17
N GLY A 44 -3.06 -15.24 -1.61
CA GLY A 44 -3.12 -14.87 -3.03
C GLY A 44 -4.48 -15.18 -3.66
N ARG A 45 -5.54 -15.08 -2.84
CA ARG A 45 -6.94 -15.29 -3.23
C ARG A 45 -7.62 -13.93 -3.29
N ASP A 46 -8.38 -13.69 -4.35
CA ASP A 46 -9.26 -12.54 -4.42
C ASP A 46 -10.46 -12.68 -3.46
N PRO A 47 -11.02 -11.56 -2.98
CA PRO A 47 -10.64 -10.18 -3.29
C PRO A 47 -9.66 -9.55 -2.27
N TYR A 48 -8.66 -8.81 -2.76
CA TYR A 48 -7.91 -7.81 -2.00
C TYR A 48 -7.76 -6.52 -2.83
N PRO A 49 -7.66 -5.35 -2.19
CA PRO A 49 -7.58 -4.08 -2.91
C PRO A 49 -6.27 -4.00 -3.71
N THR A 50 -6.42 -3.72 -5.00
CA THR A 50 -5.32 -3.52 -5.94
C THR A 50 -5.40 -2.11 -6.54
N PRO A 51 -4.29 -1.36 -6.64
CA PRO A 51 -2.92 -1.78 -6.31
C PRO A 51 -2.63 -1.76 -4.80
N VAL A 52 -1.82 -2.70 -4.35
CA VAL A 52 -1.24 -2.71 -2.99
C VAL A 52 -0.17 -1.62 -2.93
N LYS A 53 -0.30 -0.70 -1.97
CA LYS A 53 0.65 0.41 -1.80
C LYS A 53 1.75 -0.02 -0.84
N CYS A 54 3.00 0.29 -1.15
CA CYS A 54 4.15 -0.02 -0.31
C CYS A 54 5.01 1.23 -0.12
N LEU A 55 5.07 1.72 1.12
CA LEU A 55 5.92 2.83 1.54
C LEU A 55 7.29 2.31 1.94
N ARG A 56 8.33 2.69 1.20
CA ARG A 56 9.71 2.40 1.54
C ARG A 56 10.29 3.49 2.43
N PHE A 57 10.84 3.09 3.56
CA PHE A 57 11.54 3.93 4.52
C PHE A 57 13.03 3.60 4.52
N SER A 58 13.86 4.63 4.69
CA SER A 58 15.32 4.51 4.75
C SER A 58 15.79 3.70 5.97
N THR A 59 15.12 3.89 7.12
CA THR A 59 15.49 3.26 8.40
C THR A 59 14.25 2.91 9.23
N ALA A 60 14.42 2.02 10.20
CA ALA A 60 13.34 1.70 11.15
C ALA A 60 12.94 2.90 12.00
N SER A 61 13.89 3.80 12.31
CA SER A 61 13.62 5.05 13.03
C SER A 61 12.74 6.00 12.21
N HIS A 62 12.96 6.08 10.88
CA HIS A 62 12.12 6.88 9.99
C HIS A 62 10.69 6.31 9.89
N LEU A 63 10.53 4.98 9.86
CA LEU A 63 9.20 4.37 9.99
C LEU A 63 8.56 4.73 11.34
N GLN A 64 9.30 4.58 12.44
CA GLN A 64 8.80 4.85 13.79
C GLN A 64 8.38 6.31 14.01
N SER A 65 9.05 7.29 13.37
CA SER A 65 8.67 8.71 13.46
C SER A 65 7.37 9.05 12.73
N MET A 66 6.96 8.20 11.78
CA MET A 66 5.73 8.34 11.01
C MET A 66 4.56 7.57 11.64
N MET A 67 4.84 6.71 12.63
CA MET A 67 3.82 5.97 13.36
C MET A 67 3.18 6.85 14.46
N PRO A 68 1.92 6.59 14.84
CA PRO A 68 1.26 7.28 15.95
C PRO A 68 2.02 7.07 17.27
N GLU A 69 1.97 8.05 18.16
CA GLU A 69 2.60 7.94 19.48
C GLU A 69 2.11 6.69 20.23
N GLY A 70 3.06 5.91 20.75
CA GLY A 70 2.78 4.67 21.49
C GLY A 70 2.61 3.42 20.62
N GLN A 71 2.58 3.54 19.29
CA GLN A 71 2.66 2.38 18.40
C GLN A 71 4.10 2.09 17.97
N ASN A 72 4.40 0.81 17.71
CA ASN A 72 5.69 0.39 17.17
C ASN A 72 5.52 -0.74 16.16
N THR A 73 6.57 -0.99 15.38
CA THR A 73 6.56 -2.03 14.34
C THR A 73 6.36 -3.45 14.88
N GLY A 74 6.61 -3.70 16.17
CA GLY A 74 6.35 -4.98 16.82
C GLY A 74 4.86 -5.26 17.05
N GLN A 75 4.00 -4.26 16.92
CA GLN A 75 2.55 -4.41 16.98
C GLN A 75 1.91 -4.58 15.58
N LEU A 76 2.69 -4.41 14.52
CA LEU A 76 2.24 -4.56 13.14
C LEU A 76 2.40 -6.00 12.65
N TRP A 77 1.56 -6.41 11.70
CA TRP A 77 1.72 -7.70 11.04
C TRP A 77 2.94 -7.71 10.15
N GLY A 78 3.91 -8.57 10.46
CA GLY A 78 5.04 -8.84 9.57
C GLY A 78 4.58 -9.59 8.32
N VAL A 79 4.89 -9.04 7.15
CA VAL A 79 4.59 -9.67 5.86
C VAL A 79 5.87 -10.30 5.31
N HIS A 80 5.82 -11.58 5.00
CA HIS A 80 6.99 -12.28 4.46
C HIS A 80 7.37 -11.72 3.07
N PRO A 81 8.65 -11.44 2.79
CA PRO A 81 9.09 -10.80 1.53
C PRO A 81 8.68 -11.59 0.28
N ALA A 82 8.58 -12.92 0.37
CA ALA A 82 8.11 -13.76 -0.74
C ALA A 82 6.66 -13.45 -1.16
N ILE A 83 5.80 -12.99 -0.24
CA ILE A 83 4.43 -12.55 -0.56
C ILE A 83 4.49 -11.24 -1.35
N VAL A 84 5.28 -10.27 -0.89
CA VAL A 84 5.45 -8.98 -1.57
C VAL A 84 6.04 -9.16 -2.98
N GLU A 85 7.05 -10.02 -3.13
CA GLU A 85 7.62 -10.34 -4.45
C GLU A 85 6.62 -11.06 -5.36
N ARG A 86 5.67 -11.84 -4.82
CA ARG A 86 4.56 -12.39 -5.62
C ARG A 86 3.66 -11.27 -6.16
N VAL A 87 3.23 -10.33 -5.32
CA VAL A 87 2.35 -9.21 -5.69
C VAL A 87 3.05 -8.31 -6.71
N LYS A 88 4.34 -8.02 -6.48
CA LYS A 88 5.19 -7.27 -7.41
C LYS A 88 5.31 -7.94 -8.78
N ARG A 89 5.51 -9.26 -8.83
CA ARG A 89 5.55 -10.02 -10.10
C ARG A 89 4.23 -9.99 -10.87
N ARG A 90 3.10 -9.78 -10.18
CA ARG A 90 1.78 -9.59 -10.81
C ARG A 90 1.53 -8.16 -11.28
N GLY A 91 2.43 -7.22 -10.99
CA GLY A 91 2.22 -5.80 -11.32
C GLY A 91 1.21 -5.10 -10.41
N GLU A 92 0.83 -5.73 -9.29
CA GLU A 92 -0.19 -5.24 -8.37
C GLU A 92 0.40 -4.43 -7.21
N LEU A 93 1.73 -4.24 -7.17
CA LEU A 93 2.43 -3.49 -6.13
C LEU A 93 2.89 -2.13 -6.65
N MET A 94 2.42 -1.06 -6.01
CA MET A 94 2.95 0.29 -6.20
C MET A 94 3.87 0.66 -5.04
N VAL A 95 5.13 0.96 -5.36
CA VAL A 95 6.14 1.34 -4.36
C VAL A 95 6.34 2.85 -4.39
N PHE A 96 6.23 3.47 -3.21
CA PHE A 96 6.50 4.87 -2.98
C PHE A 96 7.64 4.99 -1.97
N THR A 97 8.41 6.08 -2.04
CA THR A 97 9.44 6.36 -1.04
C THR A 97 8.88 7.35 -0.04
N ALA A 98 8.98 7.05 1.26
CA ALA A 98 8.55 7.95 2.30
C ALA A 98 9.43 9.22 2.31
N PRO A 99 8.83 10.41 2.43
CA PRO A 99 9.60 11.65 2.50
C PRO A 99 10.41 11.70 3.80
N GLU A 100 11.70 12.02 3.72
CA GLU A 100 12.51 12.18 4.92
C GLU A 100 12.10 13.47 5.64
N LEU A 101 11.52 13.36 6.84
CA LEU A 101 11.26 14.51 7.71
C LEU A 101 12.60 14.96 8.30
N GLY A 102 13.12 16.08 7.78
CA GLY A 102 14.37 16.72 8.22
C GLY A 102 14.25 17.53 9.49
#